data_AF-A0A8J4Y3J8-F1
#
_entry.id   AF-A0A8J4Y3J8-F1
#
_cell.length_a   1.000
_cell.length_b   1.000
_cell.length_c   1.000
_cell.angle_alpha   90.00
_cell.angle_beta   90.00
_cell.angle_gamma   90.00
#
_symmetry.space_group_name_H-M   'P 1'
#
loop_
_entity.id
_entity.type
_entity.pdbx_description
1 polymer ?
#
loop_
_entity_poly.entity_id
_entity_poly.type
_entity_poly.pdbx_seq_one_letter_code
_entity_poly.pdbx_strand_id
1 'polypeptide(L)'
;MAGSPAAGRNTCAEELVKTTVDFGDVMGMSVVLSRVPGAGHIKVLITGLGWAAADLLLTRALPLWVGARGLEFDWKYIQISLDANISLVHHLNLALLVWLWWRADLAPPVRPITAVLLAACVYRPLLPQVLALLLGSRPVGFTLLAASATPTLCTALIASHIFITHTAGQRSA
;
A
#
# COMPACT_ATOMS: atom_id res chain seq x y z
N MET A 1 -1.34 8.12 34.70
CA MET A 1 -0.38 7.02 34.46
C MET A 1 0.70 7.57 33.55
N ALA A 2 1.89 7.84 34.08
CA ALA A 2 2.94 8.59 33.41
C ALA A 2 3.48 7.82 32.20
N GLY A 3 3.33 8.38 30.99
CA GLY A 3 3.93 7.85 29.78
C GLY A 3 5.45 7.96 29.88
N SER A 4 6.13 6.81 29.93
CA SER A 4 7.58 6.74 29.98
C SER A 4 8.19 7.44 28.74
N PRO A 5 9.16 8.36 28.89
CA PRO A 5 9.80 9.08 27.78
C PRO A 5 10.58 8.16 26.82
N ALA A 6 10.77 6.89 27.17
CA ALA A 6 11.35 5.87 26.29
C ALA A 6 10.37 5.39 25.20
N ALA A 7 9.05 5.41 25.46
CA ALA A 7 8.05 4.93 24.49
C ALA A 7 7.96 5.82 23.24
N GLY A 8 8.17 7.13 23.40
CA GLY A 8 8.16 8.08 22.27
C GLY A 8 9.36 7.90 21.33
N ARG A 9 10.56 7.63 21.86
CA ARG A 9 11.78 7.46 21.06
C ARG A 9 11.73 6.22 20.16
N ASN A 10 11.21 5.12 20.69
CA ASN A 10 11.13 3.85 19.95
C ASN A 10 10.12 3.96 18.79
N THR A 11 9.02 4.69 19.02
CA THR A 11 7.98 4.89 18.00
C THR A 11 8.49 5.70 16.81
N CYS A 12 9.25 6.80 17.05
CA CYS A 12 9.81 7.58 15.95
C CYS A 12 10.83 6.79 15.12
N ALA A 13 11.72 6.04 15.76
CA ALA A 13 12.70 5.21 15.05
C ALA A 13 12.01 4.12 14.22
N GLU A 14 10.99 3.47 14.77
CA GLU A 14 10.20 2.46 14.07
C GLU A 14 9.51 3.03 12.82
N GLU A 15 8.92 4.22 12.94
CA GLU A 15 8.26 4.89 11.80
C GLU A 15 9.24 5.37 10.73
N LEU A 16 10.43 5.85 11.13
CA LEU A 16 11.49 6.21 10.17
C LEU A 16 11.99 4.99 9.40
N VAL A 17 12.14 3.85 10.08
CA VAL A 17 12.52 2.59 9.45
C VAL A 17 11.43 2.13 8.48
N LYS A 18 10.16 2.14 8.89
CA LYS A 18 9.03 1.79 7.99
C LYS A 18 9.02 2.67 6.75
N THR A 19 9.11 3.98 6.94
CA THR A 19 9.14 4.95 5.84
C THR A 19 10.30 4.67 4.88
N THR A 20 11.48 4.31 5.40
CA THR A 20 12.65 3.97 4.58
C THR A 20 12.43 2.69 3.76
N VAL A 21 11.77 1.69 4.36
CA VAL A 21 11.38 0.45 3.66
C VAL A 21 10.38 0.75 2.55
N ASP A 22 9.38 1.59 2.81
CA ASP A 22 8.39 2.00 1.80
C ASP A 22 9.04 2.74 0.61
N PHE A 23 10.06 3.58 0.86
CA PHE A 23 10.87 4.17 -0.21
C PHE A 23 11.65 3.11 -1.00
N GLY A 24 12.19 2.11 -0.31
CA GLY A 24 12.85 0.95 -0.94
C GLY A 24 11.91 0.18 -1.86
N ASP A 25 10.67 -0.04 -1.45
CA ASP A 25 9.65 -0.71 -2.26
C ASP A 25 9.30 0.09 -3.53
N VAL A 26 9.09 1.42 -3.40
CA VAL A 26 8.88 2.32 -4.54
C VAL A 26 10.03 2.22 -5.54
N MET A 27 11.27 2.28 -5.04
CA MET A 27 12.47 2.20 -5.86
C MET A 27 12.59 0.82 -6.55
N GLY A 28 12.34 -0.26 -5.81
CA GLY A 28 12.33 -1.62 -6.34
C GLY A 28 11.33 -1.80 -7.48
N MET A 29 10.09 -1.35 -7.29
CA MET A 29 9.07 -1.38 -8.34
C MET A 29 9.46 -0.55 -9.56
N SER A 30 10.08 0.63 -9.38
CA SER A 30 10.52 1.47 -10.50
C SER A 30 11.58 0.79 -11.39
N VAL A 31 12.48 0.01 -10.77
CA VAL A 31 13.49 -0.78 -11.49
C VAL A 31 12.82 -1.92 -12.25
N VAL A 32 11.91 -2.66 -11.62
CA VAL A 32 11.20 -3.77 -12.26
C VAL A 32 10.37 -3.28 -13.45
N LEU A 33 9.62 -2.18 -13.29
CA LEU A 33 8.83 -1.56 -14.36
C LEU A 33 9.67 -1.15 -15.59
N SER A 34 10.93 -0.78 -15.36
CA SER A 34 11.88 -0.45 -16.42
C SER A 34 12.40 -1.67 -17.17
N ARG A 35 12.40 -2.85 -16.54
CA ARG A 35 12.95 -4.10 -17.09
C ARG A 35 11.92 -4.99 -17.76
N VAL A 36 10.64 -4.91 -17.39
CA VAL A 36 9.58 -5.75 -17.98
C VAL A 36 9.22 -5.23 -19.38
N PRO A 37 9.33 -6.03 -20.45
CA PRO A 37 8.82 -5.66 -21.78
C PRO A 37 7.30 -5.90 -21.86
N GLY A 38 6.58 -5.11 -22.67
CA GLY A 38 5.14 -5.29 -22.91
C GLY A 38 4.31 -4.02 -22.78
N ALA A 39 2.99 -4.17 -22.96
CA ALA A 39 2.04 -3.07 -22.84
C ALA A 39 1.97 -2.56 -21.39
N GLY A 40 1.79 -1.25 -21.23
CA GLY A 40 1.85 -0.58 -19.92
C GLY A 40 0.96 -1.17 -18.84
N HIS A 41 -0.27 -1.55 -19.20
CA HIS A 41 -1.24 -2.17 -18.29
C HIS A 41 -0.76 -3.53 -17.77
N ILE A 42 -0.14 -4.35 -18.62
CA ILE A 42 0.41 -5.66 -18.23
C ILE A 42 1.64 -5.46 -17.34
N LYS A 43 2.52 -4.50 -17.65
CA LYS A 43 3.70 -4.19 -16.85
C LYS A 43 3.34 -3.85 -15.40
N VAL A 44 2.36 -2.98 -15.23
CA VAL A 44 1.86 -2.57 -13.90
C VAL A 44 1.28 -3.75 -13.15
N LEU A 45 0.41 -4.53 -13.81
CA LEU A 45 -0.26 -5.66 -13.17
C LEU A 45 0.73 -6.73 -12.70
N ILE A 46 1.68 -7.14 -13.54
CA ILE A 46 2.67 -8.16 -13.19
C ILE A 46 3.59 -7.66 -12.06
N THR A 47 4.04 -6.40 -12.14
CA THR A 47 4.93 -5.83 -11.12
C THR A 47 4.23 -5.76 -9.76
N GLY A 48 3.02 -5.20 -9.72
CA GLY A 48 2.27 -5.06 -8.47
C GLY A 48 1.80 -6.39 -7.90
N LEU A 49 1.33 -7.32 -8.75
CA LEU A 49 0.92 -8.66 -8.31
C LEU A 49 2.11 -9.48 -7.82
N GLY A 50 3.26 -9.39 -8.48
CA GLY A 50 4.49 -10.06 -8.07
C GLY A 50 4.98 -9.57 -6.70
N TRP A 51 4.97 -8.26 -6.46
CA TRP A 51 5.34 -7.69 -5.17
C TRP A 51 4.35 -8.07 -4.07
N ALA A 52 3.04 -7.99 -4.36
CA ALA A 52 1.99 -8.41 -3.43
C ALA A 52 2.09 -9.89 -3.06
N ALA A 53 2.39 -10.75 -4.03
CA ALA A 53 2.57 -12.19 -3.81
C ALA A 53 3.81 -12.45 -2.93
N ALA A 54 4.91 -11.75 -3.18
CA ALA A 54 6.12 -11.86 -2.36
C ALA A 54 5.85 -11.42 -0.90
N ASP A 55 5.19 -10.26 -0.71
CA ASP A 55 4.79 -9.77 0.61
C ASP A 55 3.89 -10.79 1.32
N LEU A 56 2.84 -11.27 0.64
CA LEU A 56 1.88 -12.22 1.20
C LEU A 56 2.54 -13.56 1.61
N LEU A 57 3.43 -14.09 0.77
CA LEU A 57 4.15 -15.33 1.06
C LEU A 57 5.09 -15.17 2.26
N LEU A 58 5.79 -14.04 2.36
CA LEU A 58 6.75 -13.81 3.44
C LEU A 58 6.07 -13.52 4.78
N THR A 59 4.98 -12.76 4.77
CA THR A 59 4.37 -12.20 5.98
C THR A 59 3.18 -12.99 6.50
N ARG A 60 2.36 -13.58 5.62
CA ARG A 60 1.03 -14.10 5.98
C ARG A 60 0.85 -15.58 5.66
N ALA A 61 1.56 -16.13 4.67
CA ALA A 61 1.46 -17.55 4.35
C ALA A 61 2.02 -18.45 5.46
N LEU A 62 3.11 -18.05 6.13
CA LEU A 62 3.68 -18.82 7.25
C LEU A 62 2.75 -18.86 8.48
N PRO A 63 2.20 -17.73 8.98
CA PRO A 63 1.20 -17.75 10.05
C PRO A 63 -0.06 -18.55 9.70
N LEU A 64 -0.55 -18.43 8.46
CA LEU A 64 -1.73 -19.17 8.01
C LEU A 64 -1.46 -20.68 7.90
N TRP A 65 -0.28 -21.07 7.42
CA TRP A 65 0.13 -22.48 7.34
C TRP A 65 0.24 -23.12 8.72
N VAL A 66 0.92 -22.45 9.66
CA VAL A 66 1.08 -22.95 11.03
C VAL A 66 -0.26 -22.91 11.77
N GLY A 67 -1.08 -21.88 11.53
CA GLY A 67 -2.43 -21.74 12.08
C GLY A 67 -3.40 -22.82 11.59
N ALA A 68 -3.33 -23.20 10.30
CA ALA A 68 -4.13 -24.30 9.74
C ALA A 68 -3.78 -25.67 10.35
N ARG A 69 -2.61 -25.81 11.00
CA ARG A 69 -2.28 -27.03 11.77
C ARG A 69 -2.92 -27.06 13.17
N GLY A 70 -3.40 -25.92 13.69
CA GLY A 70 -4.16 -25.84 14.93
C GLY A 70 -5.67 -25.80 14.63
N LEU A 71 -6.42 -26.78 15.09
CA LEU A 71 -7.83 -27.02 14.77
C LEU A 71 -8.84 -26.03 15.41
N GLU A 72 -8.43 -24.81 15.77
CA GLU A 72 -9.31 -23.82 16.40
C GLU A 72 -9.52 -22.61 15.48
N PHE A 73 -10.76 -22.44 15.03
CA PHE A 73 -11.17 -21.31 14.21
C PHE A 73 -11.21 -20.03 15.05
N ASP A 74 -10.22 -19.16 14.86
CA ASP A 74 -10.15 -17.83 15.47
C ASP A 74 -10.46 -16.73 14.44
N TRP A 75 -11.20 -15.71 14.89
CA TRP A 75 -11.53 -14.49 14.15
C TRP A 75 -10.26 -13.71 13.73
N LYS A 76 -9.14 -13.94 14.43
CA LYS A 76 -7.81 -13.47 14.05
C LYS A 76 -7.39 -13.90 12.63
N TYR A 77 -7.70 -15.12 12.20
CA TYR A 77 -7.30 -15.59 10.86
C TYR A 77 -8.10 -14.91 9.74
N ILE A 78 -9.36 -14.53 10.01
CA ILE A 78 -10.15 -13.70 9.10
C ILE A 78 -9.53 -12.32 8.99
N GLN A 79 -9.09 -11.72 10.11
CA GLN A 79 -8.41 -10.42 10.08
C GLN A 79 -7.11 -10.46 9.28
N ILE A 80 -6.31 -11.52 9.43
CA ILE A 80 -5.06 -11.70 8.67
C ILE A 80 -5.36 -11.82 7.17
N SER A 81 -6.40 -12.56 6.78
CA SER A 81 -6.79 -12.72 5.38
C SER A 81 -7.29 -11.42 4.76
N LEU A 82 -8.09 -10.64 5.51
CA LEU A 82 -8.56 -9.33 5.05
C LEU A 82 -7.42 -8.31 4.92
N ASP A 83 -6.50 -8.29 5.88
CA ASP A 83 -5.30 -7.44 5.81
C ASP A 83 -4.44 -7.78 4.59
N ALA A 84 -4.30 -9.07 4.25
CA ALA A 84 -3.60 -9.53 3.05
C ALA A 84 -4.19 -8.93 1.77
N ASN A 85 -5.52 -8.93 1.66
CA ASN A 85 -6.21 -8.38 0.48
C ASN A 85 -6.05 -6.85 0.38
N ILE A 86 -6.11 -6.15 1.51
CA ILE A 86 -5.87 -4.70 1.56
C ILE A 86 -4.43 -4.41 1.13
N SER A 87 -3.46 -5.19 1.61
CA SER A 87 -2.05 -5.09 1.20
C SER A 87 -1.88 -5.35 -0.30
N LEU A 88 -2.58 -6.34 -0.86
CA LEU A 88 -2.53 -6.64 -2.29
C LEU A 88 -3.01 -5.45 -3.14
N VAL A 89 -4.15 -4.87 -2.79
CA VAL A 89 -4.68 -3.69 -3.49
C VAL A 89 -3.71 -2.51 -3.37
N HIS A 90 -3.08 -2.34 -2.20
CA HIS A 90 -2.08 -1.30 -1.98
C HIS A 90 -0.88 -1.44 -2.93
N HIS A 91 -0.27 -2.63 -3.01
CA HIS A 91 0.88 -2.87 -3.87
C HIS A 91 0.56 -2.71 -5.38
N LEU A 92 -0.65 -3.12 -5.80
CA LEU A 92 -1.13 -2.86 -7.16
C LEU A 92 -1.27 -1.36 -7.44
N ASN A 93 -1.85 -0.62 -6.49
CA ASN A 93 -2.00 0.83 -6.60
C ASN A 93 -0.64 1.54 -6.65
N LEU A 94 0.31 1.09 -5.83
CA LEU A 94 1.66 1.65 -5.76
C LEU A 94 2.42 1.42 -7.07
N ALA A 95 2.35 0.21 -7.64
CA ALA A 95 2.90 -0.09 -8.97
C ALA A 95 2.27 0.78 -10.08
N LEU A 96 0.95 1.02 -10.02
CA LEU A 96 0.25 1.89 -10.97
C LEU A 96 0.71 3.35 -10.85
N LEU A 97 0.81 3.88 -9.64
CA LEU A 97 1.25 5.25 -9.38
C LEU A 97 2.70 5.47 -9.79
N VAL A 98 3.60 4.52 -9.49
CA VAL A 98 5.02 4.57 -9.90
C VAL A 98 5.14 4.57 -11.42
N TRP A 99 4.35 3.75 -12.11
CA TRP A 99 4.34 3.73 -13.56
C TRP A 99 3.77 5.01 -14.19
N LEU A 100 2.70 5.55 -13.63
CA LEU A 100 2.14 6.85 -14.04
C LEU A 100 3.14 7.98 -13.81
N TRP A 101 3.87 7.96 -12.70
CA TRP A 101 4.92 8.94 -12.38
C TRP A 101 6.09 8.90 -13.36
N TRP A 102 6.52 7.70 -13.76
CA TRP A 102 7.63 7.55 -14.71
C TRP A 102 7.23 7.90 -16.16
N ARG A 103 5.94 7.98 -16.47
CA ARG A 103 5.45 8.38 -17.80
C ARG A 103 5.54 9.88 -18.01
N ALA A 104 6.31 10.29 -19.02
CA ALA A 104 6.41 11.67 -19.45
C ALA A 104 5.15 12.21 -20.16
N ASP A 105 4.23 11.35 -20.61
CA ASP A 105 3.04 11.75 -21.39
C ASP A 105 1.84 12.23 -20.55
N LEU A 106 1.98 12.35 -19.23
CA LEU A 106 0.90 12.87 -18.38
C LEU A 106 0.75 14.39 -18.55
N ALA A 107 -0.52 14.84 -18.65
CA ALA A 107 -0.84 16.26 -18.71
C ALA A 107 -0.22 17.02 -17.51
N PRO A 108 0.24 18.28 -17.71
CA PRO A 108 0.90 19.05 -16.65
C PRO A 108 0.17 19.07 -15.30
N PRO A 109 -1.18 19.19 -15.23
CA PRO A 109 -1.88 19.25 -13.94
C PRO A 109 -2.05 17.90 -13.23
N VAL A 110 -1.94 16.75 -13.92
CA VAL A 110 -2.13 15.44 -13.28
C VAL A 110 -0.85 14.90 -12.63
N ARG A 111 0.32 15.38 -13.04
CA ARG A 111 1.62 15.01 -12.44
C ARG A 111 1.73 15.30 -10.94
N PRO A 112 1.42 16.52 -10.45
CA PRO A 112 1.47 16.80 -9.01
C PRO A 112 0.44 15.96 -8.24
N ILE A 113 -0.72 15.68 -8.84
CA ILE A 113 -1.74 14.81 -8.24
C ILE A 113 -1.18 13.40 -8.03
N THR A 114 -0.55 12.80 -9.05
CA THR A 114 0.10 11.49 -8.93
C THR A 114 1.20 11.48 -7.85
N ALA A 115 2.02 12.54 -7.76
CA ALA A 115 3.01 12.68 -6.68
C ALA A 115 2.37 12.71 -5.29
N VAL A 116 1.29 13.47 -5.11
CA VAL A 116 0.57 13.55 -3.83
C VAL A 116 -0.04 12.20 -3.46
N LEU A 117 -0.63 11.48 -4.42
CA LEU A 117 -1.16 10.13 -4.17
C LEU A 117 -0.05 9.13 -3.81
N LEU A 118 1.10 9.21 -4.46
CA LEU A 118 2.25 8.35 -4.18
C LEU A 118 2.81 8.63 -2.78
N ALA A 119 2.96 9.92 -2.42
CA ALA A 119 3.32 10.31 -1.06
C ALA A 119 2.29 9.83 -0.03
N ALA A 120 0.99 9.94 -0.33
CA ALA A 120 -0.06 9.43 0.55
C ALA A 120 0.02 7.91 0.76
N CYS A 121 0.49 7.15 -0.24
CA CYS A 121 0.74 5.72 -0.10
C CYS A 121 1.94 5.42 0.80
N VAL A 122 3.05 6.17 0.66
CA VAL A 122 4.24 6.03 1.50
C VAL A 122 3.98 6.43 2.96
N TYR A 123 3.09 7.38 3.21
CA TYR A 123 2.72 7.79 4.57
C TYR A 123 1.59 6.95 5.21
N ARG A 124 1.16 5.86 4.55
CA ARG A 124 0.19 4.90 5.10
C ARG A 124 0.50 4.42 6.53
N PRO A 125 1.74 4.06 6.93
CA PRO A 125 2.01 3.57 8.29
C PRO A 125 1.73 4.61 9.39
N LEU A 126 1.73 5.91 9.05
CA LEU A 126 1.46 6.99 10.00
C LEU A 126 -0.03 7.19 10.28
N LEU A 127 -0.92 6.73 9.40
CA LEU A 127 -2.38 6.91 9.53
C LEU A 127 -2.99 6.34 10.82
N PRO A 128 -2.70 5.09 11.25
CA PRO A 128 -3.23 4.56 12.50
C PRO A 128 -2.71 5.32 13.73
N GLN A 129 -1.53 5.96 13.66
CA GLN A 129 -0.99 6.77 14.75
C GLN A 129 -1.68 8.13 14.86
N VAL A 130 -1.92 8.80 13.72
CA VAL A 130 -2.70 10.04 13.68
C VAL A 130 -4.11 9.79 14.19
N LEU A 131 -4.73 8.68 13.77
CA LEU A 131 -6.06 8.32 14.23
C LEU A 131 -6.09 7.99 15.73
N ALA A 132 -5.07 7.30 16.25
CA ALA A 132 -4.94 7.04 17.67
C ALA A 132 -4.77 8.33 18.50
N LEU A 133 -4.10 9.34 17.94
CA LEU A 133 -3.95 10.66 18.57
C LEU A 133 -5.27 11.42 18.58
N LEU A 134 -6.06 11.34 17.50
CA LEU A 134 -7.37 12.00 17.38
C LEU A 134 -8.46 11.36 18.23
N LEU A 135 -8.49 10.02 18.33
CA LEU A 135 -9.51 9.27 19.07
C LEU A 135 -9.10 8.93 20.52
N GLY A 136 -7.89 9.30 20.94
CA GLY A 136 -7.35 9.00 22.28
C GLY A 136 -7.15 7.50 22.58
N SER A 137 -7.42 6.63 21.62
CA SER A 137 -7.36 5.17 21.76
C SER A 137 -6.81 4.53 20.48
N ARG A 138 -5.98 3.49 20.63
CA ARG A 138 -5.42 2.77 19.48
C ARG A 138 -6.50 1.88 18.85
N PRO A 139 -6.77 1.99 17.54
CA PRO A 139 -7.72 1.12 16.87
C PRO A 139 -7.20 -0.33 16.91
N VAL A 140 -8.07 -1.28 17.27
CA VAL A 140 -7.77 -2.71 17.39
C VAL A 140 -8.80 -3.55 16.64
N GLY A 141 -8.36 -4.70 16.09
CA GLY A 141 -9.19 -5.62 15.33
C GLY A 141 -9.73 -5.01 14.03
N PHE A 142 -11.06 -5.04 13.83
CA PHE A 142 -11.69 -4.54 12.59
C PHE A 142 -11.59 -3.04 12.40
N THR A 143 -11.50 -2.27 13.47
CA THR A 143 -11.35 -0.81 13.36
C THR A 143 -10.00 -0.44 12.74
N LEU A 144 -8.95 -1.21 13.04
CA LEU A 144 -7.63 -1.06 12.44
C LEU A 144 -7.67 -1.44 10.94
N LEU A 145 -8.34 -2.56 10.62
CA LEU A 145 -8.52 -2.99 9.23
C LEU A 145 -9.25 -1.92 8.41
N ALA A 146 -10.37 -1.41 8.91
CA ALA A 146 -11.14 -0.36 8.27
C ALA A 146 -10.32 0.92 8.08
N ALA A 147 -9.59 1.35 9.12
CA ALA A 147 -8.73 2.54 9.06
C ALA A 147 -7.62 2.42 8.01
N SER A 148 -7.10 1.21 7.77
CA SER A 148 -6.10 0.98 6.72
C SER A 148 -6.71 0.76 5.32
N ALA A 149 -7.94 0.25 5.25
CA ALA A 149 -8.65 -0.04 4.01
C ALA A 149 -9.16 1.23 3.33
N THR A 150 -9.81 2.13 4.08
CA THR A 150 -10.38 3.38 3.55
C THR A 150 -9.39 4.21 2.72
N PRO A 151 -8.19 4.58 3.23
CA PRO A 151 -7.24 5.38 2.46
C PRO A 151 -6.70 4.63 1.24
N THR A 152 -6.50 3.31 1.36
CA THR A 152 -6.01 2.46 0.27
C THR A 152 -7.03 2.38 -0.86
N LEU A 153 -8.32 2.24 -0.53
CA LEU A 153 -9.40 2.22 -1.51
C LEU A 153 -9.59 3.59 -2.15
N CYS A 154 -9.57 4.68 -1.37
CA CYS A 154 -9.69 6.04 -1.91
C CYS A 154 -8.58 6.34 -2.92
N THR A 155 -7.33 6.05 -2.57
CA THR A 155 -6.18 6.27 -3.46
C THR A 155 -6.24 5.39 -4.71
N ALA A 156 -6.63 4.11 -4.58
CA ALA A 156 -6.81 3.20 -5.71
C ALA A 156 -7.92 3.63 -6.67
N LEU A 157 -9.05 4.12 -6.16
CA LEU A 157 -10.15 4.64 -6.99
C LEU A 157 -9.73 5.89 -7.77
N ILE A 158 -9.00 6.81 -7.13
CA ILE A 158 -8.51 8.02 -7.80
C ILE A 158 -7.44 7.65 -8.85
N ALA A 159 -6.50 6.76 -8.52
CA ALA A 159 -5.47 6.32 -9.45
C ALA A 159 -6.05 5.59 -10.67
N SER A 160 -7.02 4.70 -10.46
CA SER A 160 -7.72 4.01 -11.55
C SER A 160 -8.53 4.97 -12.42
N HIS A 161 -9.17 5.99 -11.85
CA HIS A 161 -9.86 7.02 -12.61
C HIS A 161 -8.88 7.79 -13.53
N ILE A 162 -7.70 8.19 -13.01
CA ILE A 162 -6.65 8.84 -13.80
C ILE A 162 -6.15 7.92 -14.92
N PHE A 163 -6.01 6.63 -14.66
CA PHE A 163 -5.59 5.66 -15.66
C PHE A 163 -6.64 5.49 -16.78
N ILE A 164 -7.92 5.43 -16.43
CA ILE A 164 -9.01 5.30 -17.41
C ILE A 164 -9.11 6.56 -18.29
N THR A 165 -9.07 7.76 -17.69
CA THR A 165 -9.13 9.01 -18.47
C THR A 165 -7.95 9.13 -19.45
N HIS A 166 -6.76 8.72 -19.03
CA HIS A 166 -5.59 8.69 -19.90
C HIS A 166 -5.72 7.67 -21.03
N THR A 167 -6.18 6.44 -20.73
CA THR A 167 -6.34 5.40 -21.77
C THR A 167 -7.47 5.71 -22.74
N ALA A 168 -8.53 6.39 -22.30
CA ALA A 168 -9.60 6.88 -23.17
C ALA A 168 -9.07 7.95 -24.15
N GLY A 169 -8.27 8.91 -23.66
CA GLY A 169 -7.69 9.97 -24.49
C GLY A 169 -6.76 9.46 -25.60
N GLN A 170 -6.07 8.33 -25.39
CA GLN A 170 -5.20 7.72 -26.41
C GLN A 170 -5.96 6.96 -27.51
N ARG A 171 -7.25 6.63 -27.32
CA ARG A 171 -8.06 5.92 -28.34
C ARG A 171 -8.77 6.86 -29.31
N SER A 172 -8.90 8.13 -28.95
CA SER A 172 -9.58 9.17 -29.74
C SER A 172 -8.67 9.97 -30.66
N ALA A 173 -7.36 9.68 -30.66
CA ALA A 173 -6.33 10.29 -31.52
C ALA A 173 -5.75 9.23 -32.46
#